data_AF-A0A2V3UFT1-F1
#
_entry.id   AF-A0A2V3UFT1-F1
#
_cell.length_a   1.000
_cell.length_b   1.000
_cell.length_c   1.000
_cell.angle_alpha   90.00
_cell.angle_beta   90.00
_cell.angle_gamma   90.00
#
_symmetry.space_group_name_H-M   'P 1'
#
loop_
_entity.id
_entity.type
_entity.pdbx_description
1 polymer ?
#
loop_
_entity_poly.entity_id
_entity_poly.type
_entity_poly.pdbx_seq_one_letter_code
_entity_poly.pdbx_strand_id
1 'polypeptide(L)'
;MTDFKAEAGRLRAFIDRADREEMAAVQTELLRIALDRPDPAGRAQTMDALQAALSDEIRPDAMSPLQQAFYVAVLAMIERTKEAVAKSPARET
;
A
#
# COMPACT_ATOMS: atom_id res chain seq x y z
N MET A 1 -9.34 6.24 14.26
CA MET A 1 -8.40 5.45 13.43
C MET A 1 -8.98 5.48 12.03
N THR A 2 -8.26 6.02 11.03
CA THR A 2 -8.75 6.03 9.65
C THR A 2 -8.90 4.58 9.18
N ASP A 3 -10.07 4.22 8.67
CA ASP A 3 -10.33 2.90 8.10
C ASP A 3 -9.78 2.89 6.66
N PHE A 4 -8.74 2.09 6.41
CA PHE A 4 -8.08 1.96 5.09
C PHE A 4 -8.71 0.88 4.21
N LYS A 5 -9.91 0.39 4.55
CA LYS A 5 -10.61 -0.65 3.79
C LYS A 5 -10.83 -0.30 2.33
N ALA A 6 -11.13 0.96 2.01
CA ALA A 6 -11.32 1.38 0.62
C ALA A 6 -10.02 1.33 -0.18
N GLU A 7 -8.92 1.76 0.42
CA GLU A 7 -7.56 1.70 -0.14
C GLU A 7 -7.09 0.25 -0.29
N ALA A 8 -7.28 -0.57 0.74
CA ALA A 8 -6.97 -1.99 0.74
C ALA A 8 -7.73 -2.72 -0.37
N GLY A 9 -9.03 -2.46 -0.52
CA GLY A 9 -9.83 -3.01 -1.62
C GLY A 9 -9.33 -2.62 -3.02
N ARG A 10 -8.81 -1.40 -3.19
CA ARG A 10 -8.17 -0.99 -4.46
C ARG A 10 -6.87 -1.75 -4.70
N LEU A 11 -6.03 -1.90 -3.69
CA LEU A 11 -4.81 -2.71 -3.78
C LEU A 11 -5.11 -4.19 -4.05
N ARG A 12 -6.16 -4.72 -3.42
CA ARG A 12 -6.67 -6.07 -3.67
C ARG A 12 -7.09 -6.24 -5.13
N ALA A 13 -7.79 -5.27 -5.71
CA ALA A 13 -8.19 -5.33 -7.11
C ALA A 13 -6.99 -5.38 -8.07
N PHE A 14 -5.90 -4.65 -7.80
CA PHE A 14 -4.65 -4.76 -8.55
C PHE A 14 -4.03 -6.16 -8.42
N ILE A 15 -4.01 -6.70 -7.20
CA ILE A 15 -3.51 -8.06 -6.94
C ILE A 15 -4.33 -9.13 -7.64
N ASP A 16 -5.67 -8.99 -7.66
CA ASP A 16 -6.55 -9.95 -8.32
C ASP A 16 -6.35 -9.98 -9.84
N ARG A 17 -6.11 -8.82 -10.46
CA ARG A 17 -5.74 -8.72 -11.88
C ARG A 17 -4.34 -9.23 -12.16
N ALA A 18 -3.39 -8.99 -11.24
CA ALA A 18 -1.98 -9.35 -11.34
C ALA A 18 -1.30 -8.86 -12.62
N ASP A 19 -1.68 -7.69 -13.11
CA ASP A 19 -1.13 -7.07 -14.32
C ASP A 19 0.10 -6.22 -13.99
N ARG A 20 1.23 -6.53 -14.62
CA ARG A 20 2.49 -5.81 -14.42
C ARG A 20 2.38 -4.33 -14.78
N GLU A 21 1.57 -3.97 -15.77
CA GLU A 21 1.40 -2.57 -16.19
C GLU A 21 0.76 -1.72 -15.09
N GLU A 22 0.06 -2.34 -14.15
CA GLU A 22 -0.62 -1.67 -13.05
C GLU A 22 0.30 -1.42 -11.83
N MET A 23 1.53 -1.94 -11.80
CA MET A 23 2.47 -1.69 -10.70
C MET A 23 2.82 -0.20 -10.55
N ALA A 24 2.88 0.54 -11.66
CA ALA A 24 3.06 1.99 -11.60
C ALA A 24 1.87 2.68 -10.89
N ALA A 25 0.65 2.21 -11.15
CA ALA A 25 -0.55 2.74 -10.51
C ALA A 25 -0.59 2.41 -9.01
N VAL A 26 -0.17 1.21 -8.60
CA VAL A 26 0.02 0.85 -7.19
C VAL A 26 0.96 1.84 -6.51
N GLN A 27 2.14 2.10 -7.10
CA GLN A 27 3.10 3.03 -6.51
C GLN A 27 2.54 4.45 -6.37
N THR A 28 1.82 4.94 -7.38
CA THR A 28 1.15 6.24 -7.33
C THR A 28 0.13 6.31 -6.21
N GLU A 29 -0.69 5.27 -6.05
CA GLU A 29 -1.71 5.21 -5.00
C GLU A 29 -1.08 5.18 -3.60
N LEU A 30 -0.02 4.40 -3.39
CA LEU A 30 0.71 4.36 -2.11
C LEU A 30 1.29 5.72 -1.74
N LEU A 31 1.91 6.42 -2.70
CA LEU A 31 2.43 7.78 -2.47
C LEU A 31 1.32 8.77 -2.16
N ARG A 32 0.18 8.69 -2.87
CA ARG A 32 -0.98 9.55 -2.62
C ARG A 32 -1.51 9.36 -1.20
N ILE A 33 -1.71 8.10 -0.78
CA ILE A 33 -2.20 7.75 0.56
C ILE A 33 -1.22 8.23 1.63
N ALA A 34 0.08 7.96 1.47
CA ALA A 34 1.08 8.39 2.42
C ALA A 34 1.11 9.91 2.56
N LEU A 35 1.22 10.64 1.45
CA LEU A 35 1.41 12.10 1.44
C LEU A 35 0.15 12.91 1.80
N ASP A 36 -0.98 12.24 2.06
CA ASP A 36 -2.17 12.84 2.68
C ASP A 36 -1.90 13.25 4.15
N ARG A 37 -0.87 12.67 4.78
CA ARG A 37 -0.40 13.11 6.10
C ARG A 37 0.72 14.14 5.97
N PRO A 38 0.63 15.28 6.69
CA PRO A 38 1.61 16.35 6.58
C PRO A 38 2.95 16.01 7.24
N ASP A 39 2.92 15.21 8.32
CA ASP A 39 4.09 14.88 9.13
C ASP A 39 4.65 13.46 8.84
N PRO A 40 5.97 13.25 8.93
CA PRO A 40 6.58 11.96 8.57
C PRO A 40 6.11 10.77 9.41
N ALA A 41 5.80 10.98 10.70
CA ALA A 41 5.34 9.91 11.58
C ALA A 41 3.94 9.42 11.18
N GLY A 42 3.02 10.34 10.88
CA GLY A 42 1.69 10.05 10.38
C GLY A 42 1.71 9.34 9.02
N ARG A 43 2.65 9.70 8.13
CA ARG A 43 2.84 9.01 6.84
C ARG A 43 3.25 7.54 7.04
N ALA A 44 4.20 7.29 7.94
CA ALA A 44 4.66 5.94 8.25
C ALA A 44 3.55 5.09 8.88
N GLN A 45 2.85 5.64 9.88
CA GLN A 45 1.71 4.98 10.54
C GLN A 45 0.58 4.66 9.54
N THR A 46 0.36 5.53 8.57
CA THR A 46 -0.62 5.32 7.49
C THR A 46 -0.25 4.10 6.63
N MET A 47 1.03 3.89 6.32
CA MET A 47 1.47 2.70 5.59
C MET A 47 1.33 1.41 6.41
N ASP A 48 1.63 1.46 7.72
CA ASP A 48 1.41 0.30 8.61
C ASP A 48 -0.08 -0.09 8.67
N ALA A 49 -0.96 0.90 8.81
CA ALA A 49 -2.40 0.66 8.87
C ALA A 49 -2.96 0.14 7.53
N LEU A 50 -2.45 0.64 6.40
CA LEU A 50 -2.80 0.15 5.06
C LEU A 50 -2.36 -1.30 4.86
N GLN A 51 -1.15 -1.67 5.29
CA GLN A 51 -0.65 -3.04 5.20
C GLN A 51 -1.50 -4.01 6.02
N ALA A 52 -1.88 -3.61 7.24
CA ALA A 52 -2.76 -4.40 8.09
C ALA A 52 -4.14 -4.63 7.42
N ALA A 53 -4.76 -3.55 6.92
CA ALA A 53 -6.04 -3.63 6.23
C ALA A 53 -5.99 -4.54 4.98
N LEU A 54 -4.93 -4.41 4.17
CA LEU A 54 -4.73 -5.29 3.01
C LEU A 54 -4.57 -6.76 3.44
N SER A 55 -3.78 -7.01 4.48
CA SER A 55 -3.56 -8.37 5.00
C SER A 55 -4.86 -9.02 5.49
N ASP A 56 -5.74 -8.25 6.11
CA ASP A 56 -7.05 -8.72 6.58
C ASP A 56 -7.98 -9.12 5.41
N GLU A 57 -7.90 -8.43 4.27
CA GLU A 57 -8.67 -8.72 3.06
C GLU A 57 -8.13 -9.89 2.24
N ILE A 58 -6.86 -10.26 2.42
CA ILE A 58 -6.21 -11.30 1.63
C ILE A 58 -6.27 -12.67 2.32
N ARG A 59 -6.55 -13.71 1.53
CA ARG A 59 -6.41 -15.12 1.90
C ARG A 59 -5.45 -15.77 0.90
N PRO A 60 -4.15 -15.89 1.22
CA PRO A 60 -3.13 -16.35 0.28
C PRO A 60 -3.42 -17.74 -0.33
N ASP A 61 -4.04 -18.62 0.46
CA ASP A 61 -4.36 -20.00 0.04
C ASP A 61 -5.42 -20.05 -1.09
N ALA A 62 -6.19 -18.98 -1.28
CA ALA A 62 -7.19 -18.87 -2.34
C ALA A 62 -6.65 -18.21 -3.61
N MET A 63 -5.36 -17.86 -3.66
CA MET A 63 -4.74 -17.12 -4.75
C MET A 63 -3.92 -18.02 -5.66
N SER A 64 -3.88 -17.69 -6.95
CA SER A 64 -2.92 -18.30 -7.88
C SER A 64 -1.48 -17.88 -7.54
N PRO A 65 -0.46 -18.64 -7.97
CA PRO A 65 0.94 -18.28 -7.73
C PRO A 65 1.33 -16.89 -8.25
N LEU A 66 0.76 -16.46 -9.38
CA LEU A 66 1.02 -15.13 -9.93
C LEU A 66 0.44 -14.03 -9.02
N GLN A 67 -0.80 -14.21 -8.56
CA GLN A 67 -1.41 -13.27 -7.62
C GLN A 67 -0.65 -13.22 -6.29
N GLN A 68 -0.14 -14.35 -5.80
CA GLN A 68 0.71 -14.40 -4.60
C GLN A 68 2.01 -13.62 -4.81
N ALA A 69 2.69 -13.80 -5.95
CA ALA A 69 3.89 -13.02 -6.27
C ALA A 69 3.60 -11.52 -6.35
N PHE A 70 2.45 -11.15 -6.93
CA PHE A 70 1.99 -9.78 -7.01
C PHE A 70 1.71 -9.20 -5.63
N TYR A 71 1.04 -9.95 -4.76
CA TYR A 71 0.79 -9.55 -3.38
C TYR A 71 2.08 -9.29 -2.59
N VAL A 72 3.06 -10.20 -2.70
CA VAL A 72 4.38 -10.00 -2.08
C VAL A 72 5.05 -8.73 -2.61
N ALA A 73 4.96 -8.45 -3.91
CA ALA A 73 5.49 -7.23 -4.48
C ALA A 73 4.79 -5.98 -3.93
N VAL A 74 3.45 -5.99 -3.80
CA VAL A 74 2.69 -4.89 -3.21
C VAL A 74 3.09 -4.66 -1.74
N LEU A 75 3.27 -5.72 -0.94
CA LEU A 75 3.76 -5.61 0.44
C LEU A 75 5.15 -4.95 0.49
N ALA A 76 6.07 -5.37 -0.37
CA ALA A 76 7.40 -4.77 -0.46
C ALA A 76 7.35 -3.29 -0.88
N MET A 77 6.42 -2.92 -1.77
CA MET A 77 6.20 -1.53 -2.17
C MET A 77 5.63 -0.67 -1.04
N ILE A 78 4.73 -1.21 -0.21
CA ILE A 78 4.23 -0.52 0.98
C ILE A 78 5.39 -0.24 1.94
N GLU A 79 6.19 -1.25 2.28
CA GLU A 79 7.33 -1.08 3.20
C GLU A 79 8.35 -0.09 2.64
N ARG A 80 8.67 -0.17 1.34
CA ARG A 80 9.60 0.77 0.72
C ARG A 80 9.06 2.20 0.69
N THR A 81 7.75 2.35 0.47
CA THR A 81 7.09 3.66 0.51
C THR A 81 7.13 4.24 1.92
N LYS A 82 6.83 3.43 2.95
CA LYS A 82 6.96 3.80 4.36
C LYS A 82 8.34 4.32 4.69
N GLU A 83 9.39 3.59 4.32
CA GLU A 83 10.78 4.02 4.55
C GLU A 83 11.09 5.38 3.89
N ALA A 84 10.60 5.59 2.67
CA ALA A 84 10.86 6.80 1.90
C ALA A 84 10.13 8.02 2.50
N VAL A 85 8.85 7.86 2.85
CA VAL A 85 8.03 8.96 3.36
C VAL A 85 8.34 9.31 4.82
N ALA A 86 8.82 8.36 5.62
CA ALA A 86 9.27 8.58 7.00
C ALA A 86 10.53 9.46 7.07
N LYS A 87 11.35 9.46 6.01
CA LYS A 87 12.58 10.26 5.90
C LYS A 87 12.36 11.57 5.14
N SER A 88 11.21 11.74 4.51
CA SER A 88 10.89 12.92 3.72
C SER A 88 10.49 14.07 4.65
N PRO A 89 10.96 15.31 4.42
CA PRO A 89 10.59 16.44 5.26
C PRO A 89 9.07 16.64 5.34
N ALA A 90 8.62 17.24 6.44
CA ALA A 90 7.22 17.64 6.57
C ALA A 90 6.88 18.64 5.44
N ARG A 91 5.64 18.60 4.94
CA ARG A 91 5.19 19.65 4.03
C ARG A 91 4.97 20.90 4.87
N GLU A 92 5.67 21.99 4.56
CA GLU A 92 5.34 23.30 5.10
C GLU A 92 3.99 23.72 4.50
N THR A 93 2.97 23.85 5.36
CA THR A 93 1.63 24.32 5.00
C THR A 93 1.54 25.83 5.08
#